data_AF-A0A9D3RQ42-F1
#
_entry.id   AF-A0A9D3RQ42-F1
#
_cell.length_a   1.000
_cell.length_b   1.000
_cell.length_c   1.000
_cell.angle_alpha   90.00
_cell.angle_beta   90.00
_cell.angle_gamma   90.00
#
_symmetry.space_group_name_H-M   'P 1'
#
loop_
_entity.id
_entity.type
_entity.pdbx_description
1 polymer ?
#
loop_
_entity_poly.entity_id
_entity_poly.type
_entity_poly.pdbx_seq_one_letter_code
_entity_poly.pdbx_strand_id
1 'polypeptide(L)'
;MAKRVVTAYALWALGGPLGLHHLYLGRDSHALLWLLTLGGFGVGWVREFFRIPSYVDEANREVSRGTPQHPQARPPPMSLARFAGQICVGIYFGTVALIGLNSLSFFYLMVLPLCVGAGVHLRSVTPAHQPGGQRHRHPAPAVQTARPAGAPPKPLGSRLYRLGLAWLAFSAPLGYCVFHNTTATLYYLSDCVAAVLDALWFFPWLGGALEYLLLLPYRILCAFTGGGIAEESWRMVLEILLREYSQKEKEALKVLLVSEEASLEEITHSYRELVKVWHPDRNHDRAEEAQQMFIQIQEAYETLLRRHRAFHRK
;
A
#
# COMPACT_ATOMS: atom_id res chain seq x y z
N MET A 1 -12.57 -33.29 13.55
CA MET A 1 -13.11 -33.01 14.90
C MET A 1 -14.34 -32.13 14.76
N ALA A 2 -15.41 -32.42 15.49
CA ALA A 2 -16.62 -31.59 15.50
C ALA A 2 -16.34 -30.20 16.08
N LYS A 3 -16.85 -29.17 15.41
CA LYS A 3 -16.81 -27.77 15.81
C LYS A 3 -17.85 -27.50 16.89
N ARG A 4 -17.49 -26.67 17.87
CA ARG A 4 -18.35 -26.30 19.00
C ARG A 4 -18.88 -24.89 18.84
N VAL A 5 -20.16 -24.71 19.16
CA VAL A 5 -20.86 -23.41 19.09
C VAL A 5 -20.23 -22.40 20.07
N VAL A 6 -19.92 -22.83 21.28
CA VAL A 6 -19.30 -21.98 22.32
C VAL A 6 -17.95 -21.43 21.85
N THR A 7 -17.12 -22.27 21.23
CA THR A 7 -15.83 -21.83 20.67
C THR A 7 -16.01 -20.81 19.54
N ALA A 8 -17.02 -21.00 18.69
CA ALA A 8 -17.33 -20.04 17.62
C ALA A 8 -17.77 -18.68 18.19
N TYR A 9 -18.59 -18.65 19.25
CA TYR A 9 -18.96 -17.40 19.93
C TYR A 9 -17.79 -16.72 20.64
N ALA A 10 -16.92 -17.49 21.32
CA ALA A 10 -15.73 -16.93 21.96
C ALA A 10 -14.81 -16.24 20.93
N LEU A 11 -14.60 -16.88 19.78
CA LEU A 11 -13.83 -16.30 18.67
C LEU A 11 -14.53 -15.09 18.02
N TRP A 12 -15.85 -15.11 17.94
CA TRP A 12 -16.65 -13.96 17.47
C TRP A 12 -16.58 -12.77 18.43
N ALA A 13 -16.53 -13.01 19.74
CA ALA A 13 -16.41 -11.94 20.73
C ALA A 13 -14.99 -11.34 20.77
N LEU A 14 -13.95 -12.20 20.76
CA LEU A 14 -12.55 -11.77 20.89
C LEU A 14 -11.95 -11.25 19.58
N GLY A 15 -12.40 -11.75 18.43
CA GLY A 15 -11.86 -11.40 17.12
C GLY A 15 -12.88 -11.47 16.00
N GLY A 16 -14.15 -11.17 16.31
CA GLY A 16 -15.24 -11.10 15.35
C GLY A 16 -14.95 -10.15 14.19
N PRO A 17 -14.51 -8.90 14.43
CA PRO A 17 -14.16 -7.97 13.36
C PRO A 17 -13.05 -8.48 12.43
N LEU A 18 -12.15 -9.33 12.95
CA LEU A 18 -11.07 -9.97 12.18
C LEU A 18 -11.51 -11.28 11.50
N GLY A 19 -12.72 -11.77 11.78
CA GLY A 19 -13.27 -13.00 11.18
C GLY A 19 -12.71 -14.30 11.75
N LEU A 20 -12.22 -14.33 13.00
CA LEU A 20 -11.62 -15.52 13.60
C LEU A 20 -12.58 -16.72 13.67
N HIS A 21 -13.87 -16.48 13.93
CA HIS A 21 -14.89 -17.52 13.93
C HIS A 21 -15.09 -18.14 12.54
N HIS A 22 -14.96 -17.36 11.46
CA HIS A 22 -14.99 -17.89 10.08
C HIS A 22 -13.79 -18.76 9.77
N LEU A 23 -12.61 -18.37 10.25
CA LEU A 23 -11.39 -19.17 10.09
C LEU A 23 -11.54 -20.52 10.81
N TYR A 24 -12.07 -20.53 12.04
CA TYR A 24 -12.38 -21.75 12.80
C TYR A 24 -13.38 -22.66 12.08
N LEU A 25 -14.39 -22.06 11.45
CA LEU A 25 -15.46 -22.75 10.71
C LEU A 25 -15.06 -23.18 9.29
N GLY A 26 -13.85 -22.86 8.81
CA GLY A 26 -13.39 -23.27 7.48
C GLY A 26 -13.72 -22.31 6.34
N ARG A 27 -14.28 -21.13 6.63
CA ARG A 27 -14.84 -20.19 5.65
C ARG A 27 -13.85 -19.09 5.29
N ASP A 28 -12.78 -19.45 4.56
CA ASP A 28 -11.66 -18.55 4.25
C ASP A 28 -12.08 -17.24 3.56
N SER A 29 -13.00 -17.28 2.59
CA SER A 29 -13.45 -16.07 1.88
C SER A 29 -14.25 -15.13 2.78
N HIS A 30 -15.04 -15.68 3.71
CA HIS A 30 -15.73 -14.85 4.73
C HIS A 30 -14.72 -14.26 5.70
N ALA A 31 -13.73 -15.04 6.15
CA ALA A 31 -12.69 -14.54 7.04
C ALA A 31 -11.92 -13.38 6.39
N LEU A 32 -11.53 -13.51 5.11
CA LEU A 32 -10.86 -12.44 4.37
C LEU A 32 -11.74 -11.20 4.21
N LEU A 33 -13.01 -11.38 3.83
CA LEU A 33 -13.95 -10.26 3.71
C LEU A 33 -14.10 -9.52 5.03
N TRP A 34 -14.23 -10.25 6.15
CA TRP A 34 -14.34 -9.66 7.49
C TRP A 34 -13.08 -8.89 7.86
N LEU A 35 -11.91 -9.48 7.65
CA LEU A 35 -10.62 -8.84 7.91
C LEU A 35 -10.46 -7.53 7.13
N LEU A 36 -10.84 -7.52 5.85
CA LEU A 36 -10.69 -6.35 4.98
C LEU A 36 -11.76 -5.27 5.20
N THR A 37 -12.93 -5.64 5.72
CA THR A 37 -14.08 -4.72 5.92
C THR A 37 -14.40 -4.46 7.39
N LEU A 38 -13.51 -4.87 8.31
CA LEU A 38 -13.68 -4.74 9.76
C LEU A 38 -15.03 -5.28 10.24
N GLY A 39 -15.30 -6.55 9.93
CA GLY A 39 -16.52 -7.23 10.36
C GLY A 39 -17.74 -6.97 9.47
N GLY A 40 -17.53 -6.70 8.17
CA GLY A 40 -18.63 -6.39 7.25
C GLY A 40 -19.26 -5.04 7.54
N PHE A 41 -18.41 -4.02 7.78
CA PHE A 41 -18.80 -2.66 8.18
C PHE A 41 -19.58 -2.61 9.50
N GLY A 42 -19.25 -3.50 10.45
CA GLY A 42 -19.92 -3.62 11.76
C GLY A 42 -21.32 -4.25 11.72
N VAL A 43 -22.13 -3.98 10.69
CA VAL A 43 -23.47 -4.57 10.53
C VAL A 43 -23.39 -6.08 10.32
N GLY A 44 -22.39 -6.54 9.56
CA GLY A 44 -22.11 -7.96 9.36
C GLY A 44 -21.85 -8.68 10.68
N TRP A 45 -21.03 -8.09 11.55
CA TRP A 45 -20.68 -8.63 12.86
C TRP A 45 -21.90 -8.84 13.77
N VAL A 46 -22.82 -7.87 13.84
CA VAL A 46 -24.07 -8.00 14.63
C VAL A 46 -24.97 -9.08 14.07
N ARG A 47 -25.17 -9.10 12.74
CA ARG A 47 -26.02 -10.09 12.06
C ARG A 47 -25.57 -11.52 12.32
N GLU A 48 -24.27 -11.72 12.53
CA GLU A 48 -23.69 -13.05 12.69
C GLU A 48 -23.91 -13.68 14.04
N PHE A 49 -24.17 -12.90 15.09
CA PHE A 49 -24.57 -13.42 16.38
C PHE A 49 -25.71 -14.44 16.23
N PHE A 50 -26.73 -14.11 15.45
CA PHE A 50 -27.88 -15.00 15.20
C PHE A 50 -27.57 -16.18 14.27
N ARG A 51 -26.46 -16.14 13.52
CA ARG A 51 -26.15 -17.13 12.47
C ARG A 51 -25.08 -18.14 12.86
N ILE A 52 -24.28 -17.88 13.90
CA ILE A 52 -23.23 -18.79 14.35
C ILE A 52 -23.73 -20.24 14.56
N PRO A 53 -24.90 -20.51 15.17
CA PRO A 53 -25.39 -21.89 15.33
C PRO A 53 -25.56 -22.62 14.00
N SER A 54 -26.13 -21.95 13.00
CA SER A 54 -26.31 -22.51 11.65
C SER A 54 -24.98 -22.81 10.95
N TYR A 55 -23.97 -21.96 11.16
CA TYR A 55 -22.66 -22.13 10.55
C TYR A 55 -21.88 -23.29 11.17
N VAL A 56 -22.05 -23.52 12.47
CA VAL A 56 -21.42 -24.65 13.17
C VAL A 56 -22.04 -25.96 12.72
N ASP A 57 -23.37 -26.02 12.56
CA ASP A 57 -24.05 -27.19 12.02
C ASP A 57 -23.60 -27.49 10.58
N GLU A 58 -23.49 -26.47 9.73
CA GLU A 58 -22.99 -26.59 8.36
C GLU A 58 -21.54 -27.12 8.31
N ALA A 59 -20.64 -26.54 9.10
CA ALA A 59 -19.25 -27.00 9.19
C ALA A 59 -19.13 -28.45 9.72
N ASN A 60 -19.99 -28.85 10.64
CA ASN A 60 -20.01 -30.22 11.16
C ASN A 60 -20.54 -31.23 10.12
N ARG A 61 -21.56 -30.86 9.34
CA ARG A 61 -22.09 -31.69 8.26
C ARG A 61 -21.06 -31.96 7.17
N GLU A 62 -20.23 -30.97 6.84
CA GLU A 62 -19.13 -31.14 5.87
C GLU A 62 -18.07 -32.13 6.37
N VAL A 63 -17.71 -32.06 7.65
CA VAL A 63 -16.78 -33.02 8.27
C VAL A 63 -17.34 -34.44 8.24
N SER A 64 -18.63 -34.62 8.52
CA SER A 64 -19.29 -35.93 8.49
C SER A 64 -19.42 -36.52 7.08
N ARG A 65 -19.46 -35.70 6.03
CA ARG A 65 -19.57 -36.15 4.63
C ARG A 65 -18.23 -36.59 4.03
N GLY A 66 -17.12 -36.47 4.76
CA GLY A 66 -15.78 -36.93 4.32
C GLY A 66 -15.23 -36.24 3.06
N THR A 67 -15.96 -35.28 2.50
CA THR A 67 -15.61 -34.59 1.27
C THR A 67 -15.62 -33.10 1.58
N PRO A 68 -14.49 -32.38 1.45
CA PRO A 68 -14.55 -30.94 1.30
C PRO A 68 -15.16 -30.67 -0.09
N GLN A 69 -16.48 -30.84 -0.19
CA GLN A 69 -17.23 -30.15 -1.22
C GLN A 69 -17.07 -28.68 -0.84
N HIS A 70 -16.02 -28.04 -1.38
CA HIS A 70 -16.18 -26.66 -1.80
C HIS A 70 -17.45 -26.70 -2.61
N PRO A 71 -18.58 -26.12 -2.16
CA PRO A 71 -19.75 -26.10 -2.99
C PRO A 71 -19.30 -25.29 -4.20
N GLN A 72 -18.96 -25.96 -5.30
CA GLN A 72 -19.11 -25.41 -6.62
C GLN A 72 -20.62 -25.29 -6.80
N ALA A 73 -21.18 -24.36 -6.04
CA ALA A 73 -22.57 -24.02 -6.04
C ALA A 73 -22.74 -23.20 -7.30
N ARG A 74 -23.73 -23.58 -8.11
CA ARG A 74 -24.41 -22.63 -8.98
C ARG A 74 -24.44 -21.26 -8.30
N PRO A 75 -24.09 -20.16 -8.99
CA PRO A 75 -24.09 -18.84 -8.37
C PRO A 75 -25.44 -18.69 -7.65
N PRO A 76 -25.44 -18.47 -6.32
CA PRO A 76 -26.68 -18.35 -5.58
C PRO A 76 -27.50 -17.23 -6.24
N PRO A 77 -28.83 -17.38 -6.32
CA PRO A 77 -29.68 -16.40 -7.00
C PRO A 77 -29.40 -14.99 -6.49
N MET A 78 -29.41 -14.02 -7.40
CA MET A 78 -29.18 -12.60 -7.11
C MET A 78 -30.26 -12.10 -6.15
N SER A 79 -29.99 -12.14 -4.85
CA SER A 79 -30.81 -11.43 -3.87
C SER A 79 -30.40 -9.96 -3.83
N LEU A 80 -31.37 -9.08 -3.61
CA LEU A 80 -31.11 -7.64 -3.48
C LEU A 80 -30.04 -7.33 -2.43
N ALA A 81 -30.02 -8.09 -1.32
CA ALA A 81 -29.00 -7.96 -0.28
C ALA A 81 -27.60 -8.39 -0.74
N ARG A 82 -27.48 -9.35 -1.69
CA ARG A 82 -26.19 -9.72 -2.28
C ARG A 82 -25.71 -8.64 -3.23
N PHE A 83 -26.60 -8.12 -4.08
CA PHE A 83 -26.29 -7.03 -5.00
C PHE A 83 -25.87 -5.76 -4.27
N ALA A 84 -26.64 -5.32 -3.27
CA ALA A 84 -26.29 -4.18 -2.42
C ALA A 84 -24.93 -4.42 -1.71
N GLY A 85 -24.71 -5.63 -1.20
CA GLY A 85 -23.43 -6.00 -0.60
C GLY A 85 -22.25 -5.95 -1.57
N GLN A 86 -22.43 -6.32 -2.84
CA GLN A 86 -21.40 -6.21 -3.88
C GLN A 86 -21.08 -4.75 -4.19
N ILE A 87 -22.10 -3.90 -4.32
CA ILE A 87 -21.91 -2.45 -4.52
C ILE A 87 -21.13 -1.86 -3.35
N CYS A 88 -21.54 -2.09 -2.10
CA CYS A 88 -20.86 -1.53 -0.94
C CYS A 88 -19.39 -1.96 -0.85
N VAL A 89 -19.09 -3.24 -1.07
CA VAL A 89 -17.71 -3.75 -1.03
C VAL A 89 -16.89 -3.22 -2.22
N GLY A 90 -17.49 -3.11 -3.41
CA GLY A 90 -16.84 -2.53 -4.59
C GLY A 90 -16.48 -1.05 -4.37
N ILE A 91 -17.42 -0.24 -3.88
CA ILE A 91 -17.20 1.17 -3.55
C ILE A 91 -16.10 1.30 -2.49
N TYR A 92 -16.13 0.46 -1.45
CA TYR A 92 -15.12 0.46 -0.41
C TYR A 92 -13.72 0.17 -0.97
N PHE A 93 -13.56 -0.88 -1.77
CA PHE A 93 -12.27 -1.21 -2.39
C PHE A 93 -11.80 -0.10 -3.34
N GLY A 94 -12.71 0.52 -4.10
CA GLY A 94 -12.39 1.67 -4.96
C GLY A 94 -11.91 2.88 -4.16
N THR A 95 -12.56 3.17 -3.02
CA THR A 95 -12.18 4.27 -2.12
C THR A 95 -10.81 4.02 -1.50
N VAL A 96 -10.55 2.81 -1.03
CA VAL A 96 -9.24 2.40 -0.50
C VAL A 96 -8.15 2.55 -1.55
N ALA A 97 -8.42 2.13 -2.80
CA ALA A 97 -7.50 2.29 -3.91
C ALA A 97 -7.25 3.78 -4.22
N LEU A 98 -8.28 4.64 -4.16
CA LEU A 98 -8.13 6.08 -4.34
C LEU A 98 -7.23 6.70 -3.28
N ILE A 99 -7.34 6.25 -2.03
CA ILE A 99 -6.46 6.71 -0.96
C ILE A 99 -5.04 6.19 -1.19
N GLY A 100 -4.86 4.90 -1.46
CA GLY A 100 -3.55 4.25 -1.43
C GLY A 100 -2.75 4.24 -2.74
N LEU A 101 -3.41 4.38 -3.90
CA LEU A 101 -2.83 4.05 -5.21
C LEU A 101 -3.05 5.14 -6.28
N ASN A 102 -3.65 6.28 -5.93
CA ASN A 102 -3.97 7.36 -6.88
C ASN A 102 -2.74 7.98 -7.57
N SER A 103 -1.53 7.78 -7.06
CA SER A 103 -0.28 8.25 -7.68
C SER A 103 0.17 7.42 -8.90
N LEU A 104 -0.46 6.27 -9.19
CA LEU A 104 -0.09 5.43 -10.32
C LEU A 104 -0.58 6.02 -11.66
N SER A 105 0.27 6.05 -12.69
CA SER A 105 0.00 6.68 -13.99
C SER A 105 -1.26 6.16 -14.71
N PHE A 106 -1.65 4.90 -14.47
CA PHE A 106 -2.84 4.26 -15.07
C PHE A 106 -3.94 3.99 -14.03
N PHE A 107 -3.97 4.78 -12.94
CA PHE A 107 -4.86 4.52 -11.82
C PHE A 107 -6.34 4.43 -12.23
N TYR A 108 -6.88 5.48 -12.85
CA TYR A 108 -8.31 5.55 -13.17
C TYR A 108 -8.75 4.54 -14.24
N LEU A 109 -7.89 4.23 -15.21
CA LEU A 109 -8.25 3.37 -16.34
C LEU A 109 -8.08 1.88 -16.04
N MET A 110 -7.11 1.51 -15.19
CA MET A 110 -6.76 0.11 -14.96
C MET A 110 -6.87 -0.29 -13.49
N VAL A 111 -6.22 0.46 -12.59
CA VAL A 111 -6.13 0.07 -11.17
C VAL A 111 -7.48 0.17 -10.48
N LEU A 112 -8.19 1.28 -10.64
CA LEU A 112 -9.47 1.53 -10.00
C LEU A 112 -10.55 0.50 -10.41
N PRO A 113 -10.77 0.21 -11.72
CA PRO A 113 -11.71 -0.83 -12.13
C PRO A 113 -11.32 -2.23 -11.60
N LEU A 114 -10.03 -2.57 -11.57
CA LEU A 114 -9.55 -3.85 -11.04
C LEU A 114 -9.80 -3.98 -9.53
N CYS A 115 -9.54 -2.92 -8.75
CA CYS A 115 -9.80 -2.91 -7.31
C CYS A 115 -11.29 -3.03 -7.00
N VAL A 116 -12.14 -2.28 -7.71
CA VAL A 116 -13.60 -2.37 -7.58
C VAL A 116 -14.08 -3.78 -7.96
N GLY A 117 -13.59 -4.33 -9.08
CA GLY A 117 -13.90 -5.68 -9.53
C GLY A 117 -13.47 -6.76 -8.53
N ALA A 118 -12.28 -6.62 -7.92
CA ALA A 118 -11.79 -7.52 -6.89
C ALA A 118 -12.69 -7.52 -5.65
N GLY A 119 -13.17 -6.35 -5.21
CA GLY A 119 -14.14 -6.24 -4.10
C GLY A 119 -15.47 -6.93 -4.41
N VAL A 120 -16.02 -6.70 -5.60
CA VAL A 120 -17.25 -7.35 -6.08
C VAL A 120 -17.08 -8.87 -6.15
N HIS A 121 -15.94 -9.34 -6.67
CA HIS A 121 -15.62 -10.75 -6.78
C HIS A 121 -15.45 -11.43 -5.41
N LEU A 122 -14.78 -10.77 -4.46
CA LEU A 122 -14.64 -11.29 -3.10
C LEU A 122 -16.01 -11.55 -2.45
N ARG A 123 -16.96 -10.62 -2.63
CA ARG A 123 -18.33 -10.79 -2.13
C ARG A 123 -19.14 -11.82 -2.93
N SER A 124 -18.91 -11.96 -4.24
CA SER A 124 -19.63 -12.93 -5.07
C SER A 124 -19.27 -14.38 -4.71
N VAL A 125 -17.97 -14.65 -4.47
CA VAL A 125 -17.43 -15.96 -4.09
C VAL A 125 -17.82 -16.36 -2.66
N THR A 126 -18.36 -15.42 -1.89
CA THR A 126 -18.83 -15.63 -0.51
C THR A 126 -20.28 -16.18 -0.55
N PRO A 127 -20.51 -17.49 -0.30
CA PRO A 127 -21.84 -18.09 -0.41
C PRO A 127 -22.80 -17.54 0.65
N ALA A 128 -24.00 -17.15 0.23
CA ALA A 128 -25.07 -16.80 1.16
C ALA A 128 -25.67 -18.09 1.73
N HIS A 129 -25.87 -18.12 3.05
CA HIS A 129 -26.63 -19.18 3.69
C HIS A 129 -28.09 -19.11 3.21
N GLN A 130 -28.53 -20.14 2.51
CA GLN A 130 -29.90 -20.29 2.01
C GLN A 130 -30.68 -21.12 3.04
N PRO A 131 -31.69 -20.56 3.73
CA PRO A 131 -32.54 -21.33 4.63
C PRO A 131 -33.28 -22.38 3.81
N GLY A 132 -33.39 -23.60 4.36
CA GLY A 132 -33.75 -24.83 3.65
C GLY A 132 -34.84 -24.69 2.58
N GLY A 133 -34.54 -25.18 1.37
CA GLY A 133 -35.48 -25.16 0.25
C GLY A 133 -35.06 -26.09 -0.90
N GLN A 134 -35.66 -27.29 -0.87
CA GLN A 134 -35.95 -28.24 -1.96
C GLN A 134 -34.85 -28.81 -2.87
N ARG A 135 -34.74 -30.14 -2.78
CA ARG A 135 -34.16 -31.06 -3.76
C ARG A 135 -34.88 -30.89 -5.12
N HIS A 136 -34.18 -30.47 -6.16
CA HIS A 136 -34.56 -30.86 -7.52
C HIS A 136 -33.34 -31.36 -8.30
N ARG A 137 -33.53 -32.57 -8.86
CA ARG A 137 -32.57 -33.43 -9.55
C ARG A 137 -32.16 -32.86 -10.91
N HIS A 138 -30.88 -33.02 -11.21
CA HIS A 138 -30.24 -33.43 -12.49
C HIS A 138 -28.91 -32.66 -12.70
N PRO A 139 -27.75 -33.34 -12.78
CA PRO A 139 -26.53 -32.73 -13.28
C PRO A 139 -26.39 -32.99 -14.79
N ALA A 140 -26.17 -31.93 -15.55
CA ALA A 140 -25.57 -32.00 -16.88
C ALA A 140 -24.04 -32.10 -16.73
N PRO A 141 -23.31 -32.78 -17.64
CA PRO A 141 -21.87 -32.96 -17.49
C PRO A 141 -21.14 -31.72 -18.02
N ALA A 142 -20.71 -30.84 -17.12
CA ALA A 142 -19.69 -29.86 -17.44
C ALA A 142 -18.33 -30.47 -17.06
N VAL A 143 -17.45 -30.57 -18.04
CA VAL A 143 -16.05 -31.00 -17.89
C VAL A 143 -15.38 -30.10 -16.86
N GLN A 144 -15.20 -30.61 -15.65
CA GLN A 144 -14.49 -29.96 -14.57
C GLN A 144 -13.23 -30.77 -14.29
N THR A 145 -12.10 -30.09 -14.23
CA THR A 145 -10.84 -30.58 -13.67
C THR A 145 -11.04 -30.80 -12.16
N ALA A 146 -11.72 -31.89 -11.82
CA ALA A 146 -12.02 -32.26 -10.45
C ALA A 146 -10.73 -32.62 -9.73
N ARG A 147 -10.50 -31.97 -8.58
CA ARG A 147 -9.53 -32.45 -7.60
C ARG A 147 -9.85 -33.92 -7.26
N PRO A 148 -8.84 -34.79 -7.11
CA PRO A 148 -9.08 -36.19 -6.77
C PRO A 148 -9.89 -36.27 -5.47
N ALA A 149 -10.98 -37.03 -5.54
CA ALA A 149 -11.83 -37.31 -4.39
C ALA A 149 -10.96 -37.97 -3.31
N GLY A 150 -10.88 -37.34 -2.13
CA GLY A 150 -10.08 -37.84 -0.99
C GLY A 150 -8.85 -37.01 -0.60
N ALA A 151 -8.58 -35.87 -1.25
CA ALA A 151 -7.50 -35.00 -0.79
C ALA A 151 -7.75 -34.49 0.65
N PRO A 152 -6.77 -34.60 1.57
CA PRO A 152 -6.93 -34.16 2.95
C PRO A 152 -7.26 -32.66 3.02
N PRO A 153 -8.02 -32.23 4.03
CA PRO A 153 -8.33 -30.81 4.22
C PRO A 153 -7.04 -29.99 4.30
N LYS A 154 -7.02 -28.83 3.64
CA LYS A 154 -5.84 -27.98 3.59
C LYS A 154 -5.36 -27.66 5.02
N PRO A 155 -4.06 -27.81 5.32
CA PRO A 155 -3.52 -27.50 6.64
C PRO A 155 -3.73 -26.02 6.96
N LEU A 156 -3.98 -25.71 8.24
CA LEU A 156 -4.28 -24.36 8.73
C LEU A 156 -3.22 -23.33 8.29
N GLY A 157 -1.94 -23.70 8.34
CA GLY A 157 -0.83 -22.84 7.91
C GLY A 157 -0.97 -22.36 6.46
N SER A 158 -1.38 -23.22 5.53
CA SER A 158 -1.58 -22.83 4.12
C SER A 158 -2.75 -21.86 3.93
N ARG A 159 -3.77 -21.94 4.80
CA ARG A 159 -4.92 -21.04 4.77
C ARG A 159 -4.53 -19.67 5.31
N LEU A 160 -3.84 -19.67 6.46
CA LEU A 160 -3.27 -18.46 7.07
C LEU A 160 -2.28 -17.76 6.14
N TYR A 161 -1.40 -18.50 5.47
CA TYR A 161 -0.46 -17.93 4.49
C TYR A 161 -1.18 -17.18 3.36
N ARG A 162 -2.22 -17.79 2.76
CA ARG A 162 -3.00 -17.11 1.72
C ARG A 162 -3.72 -15.87 2.23
N LEU A 163 -4.29 -15.95 3.43
CA LEU A 163 -4.95 -14.81 4.07
C LEU A 163 -3.95 -13.69 4.39
N GLY A 164 -2.77 -14.04 4.90
CA GLY A 164 -1.68 -13.11 5.15
C GLY A 164 -1.18 -12.44 3.89
N LEU A 165 -1.02 -13.18 2.79
CA LEU A 165 -0.63 -12.62 1.50
C LEU A 165 -1.69 -11.66 0.95
N ALA A 166 -2.97 -12.02 1.05
CA ALA A 166 -4.07 -11.16 0.62
C ALA A 166 -4.18 -9.89 1.49
N TRP A 167 -3.97 -10.02 2.80
CA TRP A 167 -3.90 -8.90 3.73
C TRP A 167 -2.72 -7.97 3.41
N LEU A 168 -1.54 -8.52 3.14
CA LEU A 168 -0.35 -7.75 2.81
C LEU A 168 -0.54 -7.00 1.49
N ALA A 169 -1.10 -7.65 0.46
CA ALA A 169 -1.41 -7.02 -0.82
C ALA A 169 -2.40 -5.85 -0.69
N PHE A 170 -3.32 -5.91 0.28
CA PHE A 170 -4.27 -4.84 0.56
C PHE A 170 -3.70 -3.73 1.43
N SER A 171 -2.92 -4.06 2.47
CA SER A 171 -2.42 -3.11 3.46
C SER A 171 -1.12 -2.41 3.06
N ALA A 172 -0.28 -3.03 2.23
CA ALA A 172 0.99 -2.43 1.81
C ALA A 172 0.83 -1.10 1.05
N PRO A 173 -0.10 -0.96 0.07
CA PRO A 173 -0.36 0.33 -0.58
C PRO A 173 -0.82 1.42 0.38
N LEU A 174 -1.67 1.07 1.35
CA LEU A 174 -2.15 2.02 2.36
C LEU A 174 -1.01 2.46 3.28
N GLY A 175 -0.19 1.51 3.74
CA GLY A 175 0.99 1.80 4.53
C GLY A 175 1.94 2.73 3.78
N TYR A 176 2.26 2.40 2.52
CA TYR A 176 3.08 3.26 1.65
C TYR A 176 2.51 4.67 1.54
N CYS A 177 1.20 4.82 1.28
CA CYS A 177 0.56 6.13 1.17
C CYS A 177 0.65 6.93 2.48
N VAL A 178 0.38 6.31 3.63
CA VAL A 178 0.51 6.96 4.94
C VAL A 178 1.94 7.45 5.16
N PHE A 179 2.95 6.60 4.92
CA PHE A 179 4.36 6.99 5.06
C PHE A 179 4.78 8.07 4.07
N HIS A 180 4.35 7.98 2.80
CA HIS A 180 4.68 8.94 1.76
C HIS A 180 4.10 10.32 2.09
N ASN A 181 2.83 10.39 2.45
CA ASN A 181 2.17 11.66 2.82
C ASN A 181 2.70 12.24 4.13
N THR A 182 3.01 11.39 5.12
CA THR A 182 3.64 11.83 6.36
C THR A 182 5.02 12.42 6.09
N THR A 183 5.83 11.74 5.29
CA THR A 183 7.15 12.22 4.88
C THR A 183 7.07 13.54 4.11
N ALA A 184 6.14 13.65 3.15
CA ALA A 184 5.91 14.91 2.42
C ALA A 184 5.52 16.06 3.35
N THR A 185 4.62 15.81 4.32
CA THR A 185 4.21 16.80 5.32
C THR A 185 5.39 17.23 6.19
N LEU A 186 6.23 16.29 6.60
CA LEU A 186 7.45 16.57 7.37
C LEU A 186 8.45 17.43 6.56
N TYR A 187 8.60 17.18 5.26
CA TYR A 187 9.41 18.04 4.38
C TYR A 187 8.86 19.48 4.33
N TYR A 188 7.56 19.67 4.07
CA TYR A 188 6.97 21.01 4.08
C TYR A 188 7.10 21.71 5.43
N LEU A 189 6.92 20.97 6.53
CA LEU A 189 7.10 21.49 7.88
C LEU A 189 8.56 21.90 8.12
N SER A 190 9.52 21.09 7.68
CA SER A 190 10.94 21.39 7.75
C SER A 190 11.28 22.66 6.94
N ASP A 191 10.72 22.81 5.74
CA ASP A 191 10.93 24.01 4.92
C ASP A 191 10.33 25.27 5.56
N CYS A 192 9.15 25.17 6.19
CA CYS A 192 8.56 26.27 6.95
C CYS A 192 9.43 26.66 8.17
N VAL A 193 9.92 25.67 8.92
CA VAL A 193 10.82 25.90 10.06
C VAL A 193 12.12 26.55 9.57
N ALA A 194 12.70 26.08 8.47
CA ALA A 194 13.89 26.67 7.87
C ALA A 194 13.65 28.12 7.45
N ALA A 195 12.50 28.43 6.83
CA ALA A 195 12.15 29.80 6.46
C ALA A 195 11.95 30.73 7.67
N VAL A 196 11.38 30.22 8.78
CA VAL A 196 11.25 30.97 10.03
C VAL A 196 12.62 31.20 10.68
N LEU A 197 13.50 30.20 10.69
CA LEU A 197 14.88 30.34 11.16
C LEU A 197 15.68 31.35 10.34
N ASP A 198 15.55 31.30 9.01
CA ASP A 198 16.16 32.27 8.09
C ASP A 198 15.62 33.68 8.35
N ALA A 199 14.31 33.83 8.62
CA ALA A 199 13.72 35.14 8.96
C ALA A 199 14.25 35.71 10.29
N LEU A 200 14.78 34.85 11.17
CA LEU A 200 15.31 35.19 12.49
C LEU A 200 16.84 35.33 12.51
N TRP A 201 17.48 35.47 11.34
CA TRP A 201 18.94 35.55 11.16
C TRP A 201 19.65 36.60 12.05
N PHE A 202 18.94 37.60 12.53
CA PHE A 202 19.47 38.67 13.39
C PHE A 202 19.55 38.31 14.89
N PHE A 203 19.02 37.15 15.31
CA PHE A 203 19.12 36.64 16.69
C PHE A 203 19.95 35.33 16.74
N PRO A 204 21.28 35.40 16.97
CA PRO A 204 22.18 34.25 16.90
C PRO A 204 21.87 33.10 17.87
N TRP A 205 21.21 33.39 19.00
CA TRP A 205 20.89 32.40 20.04
C TRP A 205 19.56 31.67 19.79
N LEU A 206 18.69 32.20 18.92
CA LEU A 206 17.33 31.70 18.75
C LEU A 206 17.28 30.42 17.90
N GLY A 207 18.21 30.28 16.93
CA GLY A 207 18.35 29.08 16.12
C GLY A 207 18.71 27.84 16.95
N GLY A 208 19.72 27.96 17.83
CA GLY A 208 20.11 26.87 18.72
C GLY A 208 19.04 26.50 19.76
N ALA A 209 18.28 27.49 20.25
CA ALA A 209 17.16 27.24 21.17
C ALA A 209 16.00 26.50 20.49
N LEU A 210 15.68 26.87 19.24
CA LEU A 210 14.60 26.23 18.48
C LEU A 210 14.99 24.82 18.02
N GLU A 211 16.24 24.62 17.57
CA GLU A 211 16.78 23.30 17.22
C GLU A 211 16.72 22.35 18.43
N TYR A 212 17.12 22.83 19.61
CA TYR A 212 17.01 22.07 20.86
C TYR A 212 15.55 21.69 21.17
N LEU A 213 14.61 22.62 21.01
CA LEU A 213 13.18 22.41 21.25
C LEU A 213 12.57 21.40 20.26
N LEU A 214 12.92 21.50 18.98
CA LEU A 214 12.42 20.62 17.90
C LEU A 214 12.97 19.19 18.01
N LEU A 215 14.20 19.03 18.50
CA LEU A 215 14.81 17.72 18.72
C LEU A 215 14.45 17.09 20.08
N LEU A 216 13.85 17.86 21.00
CA LEU A 216 13.45 17.39 22.32
C LEU A 216 12.54 16.14 22.29
N PRO A 217 11.50 16.06 21.44
CA PRO A 217 10.63 14.88 21.35
C PRO A 217 11.38 13.63 20.87
N TYR A 218 12.27 13.78 19.90
CA TYR A 218 13.13 12.70 19.40
C TYR A 218 14.07 12.20 20.51
N ARG A 219 14.69 13.12 21.25
CA ARG A 219 15.57 12.77 22.39
C ARG A 219 14.83 12.06 23.51
N ILE A 220 13.62 12.52 23.84
CA ILE A 220 12.74 11.86 24.82
C ILE A 220 12.39 10.45 24.33
N LEU A 221 11.99 10.31 23.06
CA LEU A 221 11.67 9.02 22.47
C LEU A 221 12.88 8.05 22.49
N CYS A 222 14.07 8.51 22.10
CA CYS A 222 15.31 7.73 22.17
C CYS A 222 15.66 7.31 23.60
N ALA A 223 15.42 8.19 24.58
CA ALA A 223 15.63 7.88 26.00
C ALA A 223 14.67 6.79 26.52
N PHE A 224 13.41 6.79 26.04
CA PHE A 224 12.42 5.75 26.40
C PHE A 224 12.63 4.42 25.65
N THR A 225 13.16 4.46 24.43
CA THR A 225 13.28 3.29 23.55
C THR A 225 14.65 2.61 23.57
N GLY A 226 15.62 3.14 24.32
CA GLY A 226 16.96 2.55 24.44
C GLY A 226 17.85 2.76 23.20
N GLY A 227 17.48 3.67 22.30
CA GLY A 227 18.39 4.47 21.45
C GLY A 227 19.45 3.80 20.58
N GLY A 228 19.49 2.47 20.38
CA GLY A 228 20.59 1.82 19.65
C GLY A 228 20.30 1.41 18.19
N ILE A 229 19.07 0.99 17.88
CA ILE A 229 18.78 0.30 16.59
C ILE A 229 18.48 1.28 15.45
N ALA A 230 17.99 2.48 15.77
CA ALA A 230 17.62 3.48 14.79
C ALA A 230 18.85 4.17 14.16
N GLU A 231 19.93 4.34 14.90
CA GLU A 231 21.08 5.13 14.42
C GLU A 231 21.80 4.45 13.25
N GLU A 232 22.03 3.13 13.31
CA GLU A 232 22.61 2.37 12.20
C GLU A 232 21.69 2.31 10.98
N SER A 233 20.38 2.14 11.21
CA SER A 233 19.38 2.12 10.13
C SER A 233 19.29 3.48 9.43
N TRP A 234 19.31 4.56 10.19
CA TRP A 234 19.34 5.92 9.66
C TRP A 234 20.67 6.23 8.97
N ARG A 235 21.81 5.75 9.49
CA ARG A 235 23.11 5.88 8.82
C ARG A 235 23.11 5.18 7.46
N MET A 236 22.56 3.98 7.35
CA MET A 236 22.45 3.25 6.08
C MET A 236 21.54 3.98 5.08
N VAL A 237 20.39 4.49 5.53
CA VAL A 237 19.48 5.27 4.68
C VAL A 237 20.13 6.58 4.23
N LEU A 238 20.80 7.29 5.14
CA LEU A 238 21.54 8.50 4.83
C LEU A 238 22.69 8.21 3.87
N GLU A 239 23.42 7.11 4.03
CA GLU A 239 24.52 6.73 3.14
C GLU A 239 24.02 6.41 1.73
N ILE A 240 22.88 5.70 1.61
CA ILE A 240 22.24 5.43 0.32
C ILE A 240 21.78 6.74 -0.34
N LEU A 241 21.09 7.62 0.41
CA LEU A 241 20.58 8.89 -0.09
C LEU A 241 21.71 9.85 -0.49
N LEU A 242 22.76 9.97 0.34
CA LEU A 242 23.93 10.80 0.08
C LEU A 242 24.75 10.25 -1.09
N ARG A 243 24.82 8.92 -1.27
CA ARG A 243 25.50 8.28 -2.40
C ARG A 243 24.77 8.53 -3.71
N GLU A 244 23.45 8.43 -3.75
CA GLU A 244 22.66 8.75 -4.96
C GLU A 244 22.81 10.23 -5.32
N TYR A 245 22.72 11.12 -4.32
CA TYR A 245 22.91 12.55 -4.52
C TYR A 245 24.32 12.88 -5.04
N SER A 246 25.36 12.26 -4.46
CA SER A 246 26.74 12.42 -4.93
C SER A 246 26.96 11.93 -6.37
N GLN A 247 26.27 10.87 -6.80
CA GLN A 247 26.36 10.41 -8.19
C GLN A 247 25.71 11.39 -9.16
N LYS A 248 24.52 11.92 -8.84
CA LYS A 248 23.85 12.94 -9.67
C LYS A 248 24.70 14.20 -9.81
N GLU A 249 25.38 14.63 -8.74
CA GLU A 249 26.31 15.76 -8.81
C GLU A 249 27.50 15.47 -9.74
N LYS A 250 28.10 14.27 -9.64
CA LYS A 250 29.21 13.87 -10.52
C LYS A 250 28.80 13.76 -11.99
N GLU A 251 27.60 13.25 -12.26
CA GLU A 251 27.04 13.20 -13.61
C GLU A 251 26.76 14.60 -14.15
N ALA A 252 26.19 15.49 -13.33
CA ALA A 252 25.94 16.88 -13.70
C ALA A 252 27.23 17.64 -14.06
N LEU A 253 28.32 17.43 -13.31
CA LEU A 253 29.64 17.98 -13.62
C LEU A 253 30.16 17.49 -14.98
N LYS A 254 29.96 16.22 -15.31
CA LYS A 254 30.34 15.64 -16.62
C LYS A 254 29.51 16.22 -17.76
N VAL A 255 28.19 16.35 -17.58
CA VAL A 255 27.29 16.93 -18.60
C VAL A 255 27.65 18.37 -18.90
N LEU A 256 27.98 19.16 -17.87
CA LEU A 256 28.40 20.55 -18.02
C LEU A 256 29.90 20.72 -18.32
N LEU A 257 30.67 19.63 -18.41
CA LEU A 257 32.10 19.66 -18.72
C LEU A 257 32.92 20.58 -17.79
N VAL A 258 32.60 20.59 -16.50
CA VAL A 258 33.24 21.43 -15.48
C VAL A 258 33.91 20.59 -14.39
N SER A 259 34.96 21.14 -13.75
CA SER A 259 35.69 20.46 -12.66
C SER A 259 34.85 20.37 -11.38
N GLU A 260 35.22 19.46 -10.48
CA GLU A 260 34.55 19.30 -9.18
C GLU A 260 34.60 20.60 -8.34
N GLU A 261 35.66 21.39 -8.51
CA GLU A 261 35.92 22.67 -7.85
C GLU A 261 35.41 23.90 -8.62
N ALA A 262 34.65 23.71 -9.70
CA ALA A 262 34.19 24.81 -10.53
C ALA A 262 33.31 25.80 -9.77
N SER A 263 33.57 27.09 -9.98
CA SER A 263 32.80 28.18 -9.40
C SER A 263 31.40 28.29 -10.03
N LEU A 264 30.45 28.95 -9.35
CA LEU A 264 29.11 29.19 -9.90
C LEU A 264 29.15 29.95 -11.23
N GLU A 265 30.13 30.83 -11.41
CA GLU A 265 30.34 31.59 -12.63
C GLU A 265 30.73 30.67 -13.79
N GLU A 266 31.67 29.74 -13.57
CA GLU A 266 32.09 28.74 -14.55
C GLU A 266 30.96 27.78 -14.91
N ILE A 267 30.19 27.32 -13.92
CA ILE A 267 29.01 26.47 -14.13
C ILE A 267 27.96 27.19 -14.99
N THR A 268 27.67 28.46 -14.67
CA THR A 268 26.69 29.27 -15.39
C THR A 268 27.18 29.62 -16.81
N HIS A 269 28.48 29.85 -16.97
CA HIS A 269 29.09 30.06 -18.27
C HIS A 269 28.97 28.83 -19.16
N SER A 270 29.36 27.65 -18.67
CA SER A 270 29.29 26.40 -19.44
C SER A 270 27.85 26.05 -19.83
N TYR A 271 26.90 26.23 -18.90
CA TYR A 271 25.47 26.06 -19.17
C TYR A 271 25.00 26.92 -20.36
N ARG A 272 25.34 28.22 -20.37
CA ARG A 272 24.93 29.13 -21.44
C ARG A 272 25.50 28.73 -22.80
N GLU A 273 26.75 28.27 -22.83
CA GLU A 273 27.37 27.82 -24.08
C GLU A 273 26.72 26.52 -24.59
N LEU A 274 26.50 25.54 -23.72
CA LEU A 274 25.86 24.28 -24.09
C LEU A 274 24.41 24.47 -24.55
N VAL A 275 23.65 25.38 -23.92
CA VAL A 275 22.29 25.73 -24.34
C VAL A 275 22.28 26.35 -25.74
N LYS A 276 23.24 27.24 -26.06
CA LYS A 276 23.32 27.84 -27.42
C LYS A 276 23.62 26.81 -28.50
N VAL A 277 24.39 25.78 -28.16
CA VAL A 277 24.80 24.69 -29.07
C VAL A 277 23.67 23.69 -29.26
N TRP A 278 22.98 23.29 -28.20
CA TRP A 278 21.96 22.23 -28.20
C TRP A 278 20.52 22.73 -28.21
N HIS A 279 20.29 24.03 -28.47
CA HIS A 279 18.93 24.57 -28.56
C HIS A 279 18.13 23.85 -29.67
N PRO A 280 16.91 23.35 -29.40
CA PRO A 280 16.10 22.64 -30.39
C PRO A 280 15.82 23.47 -31.66
N ASP A 281 15.59 24.77 -31.49
CA ASP A 281 15.35 25.70 -32.61
C ASP A 281 16.56 25.94 -33.52
N ARG A 282 17.76 25.48 -33.12
CA ARG A 282 18.99 25.61 -33.94
C ARG A 282 19.40 24.29 -34.58
N ASN A 283 18.83 23.17 -34.15
CA ASN A 283 19.22 21.82 -34.53
C ASN A 283 18.00 21.04 -35.04
N HIS A 284 17.30 21.60 -36.04
CA HIS A 284 16.09 20.99 -36.60
C HIS A 284 16.34 19.63 -37.28
N ASP A 285 17.55 19.42 -37.78
CA ASP A 285 18.04 18.19 -38.42
C ASP A 285 18.25 17.04 -37.43
N ARG A 286 18.55 17.35 -36.17
CA ARG A 286 18.74 16.39 -35.06
C ARG A 286 17.92 16.77 -33.84
N ALA A 287 16.64 17.08 -34.09
CA ALA A 287 15.74 17.67 -33.08
C ALA A 287 15.57 16.80 -31.83
N GLU A 288 15.45 15.48 -31.98
CA GLU A 288 15.28 14.56 -30.84
C GLU A 288 16.53 14.50 -29.95
N GLU A 289 17.73 14.41 -30.55
CA GLU A 289 19.00 14.40 -29.82
C GLU A 289 19.25 15.75 -29.12
N ALA A 290 18.97 16.85 -29.81
CA ALA A 290 19.10 18.19 -29.25
C ALA A 290 18.14 18.40 -28.08
N GLN A 291 16.91 17.91 -28.18
CA GLN A 291 15.93 17.98 -27.09
C GLN A 291 16.37 17.14 -25.88
N GLN A 292 16.88 15.93 -26.08
CA GLN A 292 17.39 15.09 -24.99
C GLN A 292 18.60 15.74 -24.29
N MET A 293 19.56 16.23 -25.08
CA MET A 293 20.73 16.92 -24.54
C MET A 293 20.34 18.21 -23.79
N PHE A 294 19.40 18.99 -24.32
CA PHE A 294 18.91 20.21 -23.69
C PHE A 294 18.30 19.93 -22.30
N ILE A 295 17.50 18.87 -22.18
CA ILE A 295 16.92 18.44 -20.91
C ILE A 295 18.02 18.04 -19.91
N GLN A 296 19.01 17.25 -20.34
CA GLN A 296 20.13 16.83 -19.49
C GLN A 296 20.98 18.02 -19.01
N ILE A 297 21.25 18.99 -19.90
CA ILE A 297 22.00 20.21 -19.57
C ILE A 297 21.26 21.04 -18.53
N GLN A 298 19.94 21.18 -18.66
CA GLN A 298 19.12 21.91 -17.70
C GLN A 298 19.08 21.22 -16.33
N GLU A 299 18.88 19.90 -16.31
CA GLU A 299 18.86 19.11 -15.07
C GLU A 299 20.22 19.16 -14.34
N ALA A 300 21.33 19.08 -15.10
CA ALA A 300 22.67 19.20 -14.57
C ALA A 300 22.93 20.57 -13.94
N TYR A 301 22.51 21.66 -14.61
CA TYR A 301 22.66 23.01 -14.09
C TYR A 301 21.88 23.23 -12.79
N GLU A 302 20.62 22.79 -12.73
CA GLU A 302 19.79 22.90 -11.53
C GLU A 302 20.37 22.12 -10.35
N THR A 303 20.96 20.96 -10.61
CA THR A 303 21.59 20.11 -9.59
C THR A 303 22.81 20.80 -8.98
N LEU A 304 23.71 21.34 -9.81
CA LEU A 304 24.90 22.05 -9.31
C LEU A 304 24.57 23.41 -8.66
N LEU A 305 23.53 24.09 -9.14
CA LEU A 305 23.05 25.34 -8.55
C LEU A 305 22.53 25.11 -7.11
N ARG A 306 21.80 24.00 -6.89
CA ARG A 306 21.37 23.60 -5.54
C ARG A 306 22.57 23.30 -4.63
N ARG A 307 23.58 22.58 -5.12
CA ARG A 307 24.84 22.31 -4.39
C ARG A 307 25.51 23.60 -3.91
N HIS A 308 25.70 24.56 -4.82
CA HIS A 308 26.39 25.81 -4.51
C HIS A 308 25.62 26.66 -3.48
N ARG A 309 24.28 26.69 -3.56
CA ARG A 309 23.43 27.36 -2.56
C ARG A 309 23.51 26.69 -1.18
N ALA A 310 23.66 25.37 -1.13
CA ALA A 310 23.80 24.64 0.13
C ALA A 310 25.18 24.89 0.79
N PHE A 311 26.24 25.02 0.00
CA PHE A 311 27.61 25.23 0.52
C PHE A 311 27.84 26.63 1.10
N HIS A 312 27.24 27.67 0.52
CA HIS A 312 27.34 29.06 0.99
C HIS A 312 26.37 29.42 2.14
N ARG A 313 25.59 28.45 2.64
CA ARG A 313 24.69 28.60 3.80
C ARG A 313 25.31 28.15 5.13
N LYS A 314 26.54 27.62 5.13
CA LYS A 314 27.34 27.27 6.32
C LYS A 314 28.30 28.39 6.67
#